data_AF-A0A5P9FCW3-F1
#
_entry.id   AF-A0A5P9FCW3-F1
#
_cell.length_a   1.000
_cell.length_b   1.000
_cell.length_c   1.000
_cell.angle_alpha   90.00
_cell.angle_beta   90.00
_cell.angle_gamma   90.00
#
_symmetry.space_group_name_H-M   'P 1'
#
loop_
_entity.id
_entity.type
_entity.pdbx_description
1 polymer ?
#
loop_
_entity_poly.entity_id
_entity_poly.type
_entity_poly.pdbx_seq_one_letter_code
_entity_poly.pdbx_strand_id
1 'polypeptide(L)' 'MRADAEMALLSGKTPPALRALLTEWPLVSAPMTQILTGASRAAVQRNLGWLEARGLIREVTGQGRYRMWRATI' A
#
# COMPACT_ATOMS: atom_id res chain seq x y z
N MET A 1 -5.65 5.76 13.10
CA MET A 1 -7.11 5.93 13.31
C MET A 1 -7.90 6.04 12.00
N ARG A 2 -7.51 6.87 11.02
CA ARG A 2 -8.23 6.96 9.72
C ARG A 2 -8.04 5.75 8.79
N ALA A 3 -6.79 5.37 8.49
CA ALA A 3 -6.51 4.26 7.58
C ALA A 3 -7.11 2.93 8.06
N ASP A 4 -7.10 2.68 9.38
CA ASP A 4 -7.68 1.49 9.99
C ASP A 4 -9.19 1.40 9.76
N ALA A 5 -9.91 2.51 9.98
CA ALA A 5 -11.35 2.58 9.74
C ALA A 5 -11.71 2.46 8.25
N GLU A 6 -10.96 3.11 7.35
CA GLU A 6 -11.22 3.02 5.91
C GLU A 6 -10.93 1.61 5.36
N MET A 7 -9.88 0.95 5.87
CA MET A 7 -9.49 -0.40 5.44
C MET A 7 -10.35 -1.52 6.06
N ALA A 8 -11.20 -1.22 7.05
CA ALA A 8 -12.11 -2.21 7.65
C ALA A 8 -13.10 -2.83 6.64
N LEU A 9 -13.38 -2.15 5.53
CA LEU A 9 -14.23 -2.64 4.44
C LEU A 9 -13.51 -3.63 3.51
N LEU A 10 -12.18 -3.74 3.61
CA LEU A 10 -11.38 -4.63 2.79
C LEU A 10 -11.23 -5.98 3.47
N SER A 11 -11.44 -7.05 2.72
CA SER A 11 -11.26 -8.42 3.21
C SER A 11 -9.85 -8.95 2.97
N GLY A 12 -9.48 -9.98 3.73
CA GLY A 12 -8.20 -10.67 3.59
C GLY A 12 -7.04 -10.06 4.38
N LYS A 13 -5.86 -10.64 4.23
CA LYS A 13 -4.68 -10.32 5.05
C LYS A 13 -3.80 -9.21 4.46
N THR A 14 -3.96 -8.90 3.18
CA THR A 14 -3.15 -7.90 2.48
C THR A 14 -3.38 -6.48 3.00
N PRO A 15 -4.62 -5.98 3.19
CA PRO A 15 -4.84 -4.63 3.71
C PRO A 15 -4.14 -4.34 5.05
N PRO A 16 -4.30 -5.16 6.12
CA PRO A 16 -3.63 -4.88 7.39
C PRO A 16 -2.10 -5.02 7.29
N ALA A 17 -1.58 -5.96 6.49
CA ALA A 17 -0.14 -6.11 6.29
C ALA A 17 0.47 -4.89 5.58
N LEU A 18 -0.24 -4.32 4.60
CA LEU A 18 0.17 -3.09 3.92
C LEU A 18 0.23 -1.89 4.87
N ARG A 19 -0.77 -1.76 5.75
CA ARG A 19 -0.80 -0.69 6.74
C ARG A 19 0.40 -0.76 7.67
N ALA A 20 0.72 -1.95 8.21
CA ALA A 20 1.89 -2.16 9.06
C ALA A 20 3.19 -1.82 8.30
N LEU A 21 3.32 -2.30 7.07
CA LEU A 21 4.49 -2.03 6.24
C LEU A 21 4.72 -0.53 6.02
N LEU A 22 3.67 0.23 5.74
CA LEU A 22 3.75 1.69 5.52
C LEU A 22 4.02 2.49 6.80
N THR A 23 3.81 1.90 7.98
CA THR A 23 4.23 2.50 9.26
C THR A 23 5.68 2.20 9.61
N GLU A 24 6.23 1.10 9.09
CA GLU A 24 7.62 0.68 9.34
C GLU A 24 8.61 1.24 8.30
N TRP A 25 8.16 1.40 7.05
CA TRP A 25 9.02 1.80 5.94
C TRP A 25 8.57 3.16 5.37
N PRO A 26 9.50 4.12 5.20
CA PRO A 26 9.16 5.45 4.69
C PRO A 26 8.71 5.43 3.22
N LEU A 27 9.15 4.44 2.44
CA LEU A 27 8.83 4.23 1.03
C LEU A 27 8.73 2.74 0.73
N VAL A 28 7.73 2.36 -0.08
CA VAL A 28 7.53 0.98 -0.53
C VAL A 28 7.30 0.91 -2.03
N SER A 29 7.79 -0.16 -2.65
CA SER A 29 7.48 -0.51 -4.04
C SER A 29 6.54 -1.72 -4.09
N ALA A 30 5.82 -1.92 -5.19
CA ALA A 30 4.98 -3.09 -5.39
C ALA A 30 5.74 -4.43 -5.21
N PRO A 31 6.94 -4.66 -5.80
CA PRO A 31 7.67 -5.92 -5.60
C PRO A 31 8.17 -6.10 -4.16
N MET A 32 8.65 -5.05 -3.49
CA MET A 32 9.04 -5.13 -2.07
C MET A 32 7.85 -5.54 -1.20
N THR A 33 6.71 -4.88 -1.44
CA THR A 33 5.47 -5.13 -0.72
C THR A 33 4.96 -6.55 -0.93
N GLN A 34 5.07 -7.09 -2.15
CA GLN A 34 4.73 -8.48 -2.45
C GLN A 34 5.55 -9.46 -1.60
N ILE A 35 6.87 -9.26 -1.53
CA ILE A 35 7.78 -10.11 -0.76
C ILE A 35 7.46 -10.01 0.74
N LEU A 36 7.31 -8.80 1.26
CA LEU A 36 7.14 -8.57 2.70
C LEU A 36 5.76 -8.97 3.22
N THR A 37 4.71 -8.86 2.41
CA THR A 37 3.35 -9.25 2.80
C THR A 37 3.01 -10.70 2.44
N GLY A 38 3.80 -11.35 1.59
CA GLY A 38 3.49 -12.66 1.00
C GLY A 38 2.27 -12.68 0.09
N ALA A 39 1.67 -11.51 -0.20
CA ALA A 39 0.49 -11.41 -1.06
C ALA A 39 0.86 -11.52 -2.54
N SER A 40 -0.11 -11.87 -3.39
CA SER A 40 0.11 -11.88 -4.83
C SER A 40 0.36 -10.45 -5.35
N ARG A 41 1.14 -10.33 -6.44
CA ARG A 41 1.44 -9.03 -7.06
C ARG A 41 0.17 -8.27 -7.45
N ALA A 42 -0.83 -8.98 -7.99
CA ALA A 42 -2.12 -8.40 -8.37
C ALA A 42 -2.89 -7.85 -7.15
N ALA A 43 -2.88 -8.58 -6.02
CA ALA A 43 -3.50 -8.12 -4.78
C ALA A 43 -2.80 -6.88 -4.23
N VAL A 44 -1.47 -6.86 -4.23
CA VAL A 44 -0.67 -5.69 -3.82
C VAL A 44 -1.01 -4.47 -4.67
N GLN A 45 -0.96 -4.60 -5.99
CA GLN A 45 -1.22 -3.48 -6.91
C GLN A 45 -2.64 -2.93 -6.77
N ARG A 46 -3.64 -3.80 -6.64
CA ARG A 46 -5.04 -3.39 -6.40
C ARG A 46 -5.16 -2.58 -5.12
N ASN A 47 -4.55 -3.04 -4.02
CA ASN A 47 -4.62 -2.35 -2.74
C ASN A 47 -3.85 -1.03 -2.77
N LEU A 48 -2.66 -0.98 -3.37
CA LEU A 48 -1.91 0.27 -3.53
C LEU A 48 -2.70 1.31 -4.32
N GLY A 49 -3.32 0.92 -5.45
CA GLY A 49 -4.17 1.82 -6.22
C GLY A 49 -5.41 2.29 -5.45
N TRP A 50 -6.02 1.41 -4.66
CA TRP A 50 -7.15 1.76 -3.80
C TRP A 50 -6.77 2.75 -2.69
N LEU A 51 -5.62 2.53 -2.04
CA LEU A 51 -5.09 3.38 -0.97
C LEU A 51 -4.72 4.76 -1.51
N GLU A 52 -4.10 4.79 -2.69
CA GLU A 52 -3.74 6.03 -3.39
C GLU A 52 -4.99 6.82 -3.80
N ALA A 53 -6.01 6.15 -4.34
CA ALA A 53 -7.28 6.78 -4.70
C ALA A 53 -8.02 7.39 -3.50
N ARG A 54 -7.81 6.86 -2.28
CA ARG A 54 -8.34 7.44 -1.03
C ARG A 54 -7.41 8.47 -0.37
N GLY A 55 -6.26 8.74 -0.97
CA GLY A 55 -5.27 9.68 -0.44
C GLY A 55 -4.55 9.18 0.82
N LEU A 56 -4.64 7.88 1.13
CA LEU A 56 -3.94 7.29 2.28
C LEU A 56 -2.45 7.08 2.02
N ILE A 57 -2.08 6.93 0.75
CA ILE A 57 -0.70 6.93 0.27
C ILE A 57 -0.58 7.84 -0.95
N ARG A 58 0.65 8.24 -1.28
CA ARG A 58 0.96 8.97 -2.52
C ARG A 58 2.14 8.35 -3.24
N GLU A 59 2.04 8.28 -4.56
CA GLU A 59 3.21 8.00 -5.39
C GLU A 59 4.18 9.18 -5.40
N VAL A 60 5.49 8.89 -5.40
CA VAL A 60 6.54 9.92 -5.31
C VAL A 60 7.58 9.87 -6.42
N THR A 61 7.56 8.85 -7.25
CA THR A 61 8.58 8.61 -8.29
C THR A 61 8.28 9.32 -9.60
N GLY A 62 7.02 9.68 -9.89
CA GLY A 62 6.62 10.37 -11.13
C GLY A 62 6.91 9.58 -12.42
N GLN A 63 7.32 8.32 -12.32
CA GLN A 63 7.81 7.51 -13.43
C GLN A 63 7.03 6.20 -13.51
N GLY A 64 6.49 5.90 -14.70
CA GLY A 64 5.48 4.86 -14.89
C GLY A 64 5.82 3.47 -14.34
N ARG A 65 6.92 2.85 -14.76
CA ARG A 65 7.19 1.42 -14.49
C ARG A 65 7.70 1.11 -13.08
N TYR A 66 8.39 2.06 -12.43
CA TYR A 66 8.99 1.88 -11.11
C TYR A 66 8.38 2.87 -10.12
N ARG A 67 7.18 2.52 -9.64
CA ARG A 67 6.43 3.34 -8.70
C ARG A 67 6.82 3.05 -7.25
N MET A 68 7.04 4.10 -6.48
CA MET A 68 7.16 4.04 -5.02
C MET A 68 6.09 4.89 -4.36
N TRP A 69 5.55 4.39 -3.27
CA TRP A 69 4.53 5.06 -2.48
C TRP A 69 5.03 5.31 -1.06
N ARG A 70 4.56 6.42 -0.47
CA ARG A 70 4.69 6.71 0.95
C ARG A 70 3.32 6.95 1.58
N ALA A 71 3.22 6.75 2.90
CA ALA A 71 2.02 7.14 3.64
C ALA A 71 1.79 8.66 3.55
N THR A 72 0.52 9.05 3.45
CA THR A 72 0.10 10.45 3.65
C THR A 72 -0.03 10.68 5.14
N ILE A 73 0.64 11.73 5.65
CA ILE A 73 0.58 12.15 7.06
C ILE A 73 -0.76 12.83 7.33
#